data_AF-A0A1V2ATS6-F1
#
_entry.id   AF-A0A1V2ATS6-F1
#
_cell.length_a   1.000
_cell.length_b   1.000
_cell.length_c   1.000
_cell.angle_alpha   90.00
_cell.angle_beta   90.00
_cell.angle_gamma   90.00
#
_symmetry.space_group_name_H-M   'P 1'
#
loop_
_entity.id
_entity.type
_entity.pdbx_description
1 polymer ?
#
loop_
_entity_poly.entity_id
_entity_poly.type
_entity_poly.pdbx_seq_one_letter_code
_entity_poly.pdbx_strand_id
1 'polypeptide(L)'
;KLNQLEQQKLSQYIGVMNVVMFAPEDLNLVKGSPQVRRRFLDMELGQIAPVYLYELSQYQKVLTQRNHLLKKMQGNSKNEETMLDVFTLQLIEHGAKILQKRFEFLHLLQEWAAPIHRGISRGLEELEIVYKPSVDVSESMDLSKIKEVYYESFQSVKQREIFRGTTLIG
;
A
#
# COMPACT_ATOMS: atom_id res chain seq x y z
N LYS A 1 -12.10 -6.38 24.89
CA LYS A 1 -11.56 -5.50 25.96
C LYS A 1 -10.05 -5.65 25.98
N LEU A 2 -9.31 -4.54 25.98
CA LEU A 2 -7.86 -4.49 26.17
C LEU A 2 -7.59 -3.94 27.56
N ASN A 3 -6.91 -4.69 28.43
CA ASN A 3 -6.70 -4.31 29.83
C ASN A 3 -7.99 -3.79 30.50
N GLN A 4 -9.09 -4.54 30.31
CA GLN A 4 -10.44 -4.25 30.82
C GLN A 4 -11.18 -3.07 30.16
N LEU A 5 -10.53 -2.28 29.30
CA LEU A 5 -11.16 -1.19 28.54
C LEU A 5 -11.73 -1.68 27.21
N GLU A 6 -12.96 -1.28 26.89
CA GLU A 6 -13.53 -1.53 25.57
C GLU A 6 -12.88 -0.63 24.52
N GLN A 7 -12.45 -1.25 23.43
CA GLN A 7 -11.92 -0.54 22.29
C GLN A 7 -13.04 -0.32 21.28
N GLN A 8 -13.18 0.91 20.80
CA GLN A 8 -14.24 1.30 19.89
C GLN A 8 -14.02 0.78 18.47
N LYS A 9 -12.77 0.47 18.09
CA LYS A 9 -12.41 -0.01 16.75
C LYS A 9 -11.58 -1.27 16.83
N LEU A 10 -11.86 -2.24 15.96
CA LEU A 10 -11.06 -3.48 15.85
C LEU A 10 -9.57 -3.21 15.62
N SER A 11 -9.23 -2.15 14.88
CA SER A 11 -7.85 -1.74 14.62
C SER A 11 -7.05 -1.40 15.88
N GLN A 12 -7.71 -1.07 17.00
CA GLN A 12 -7.05 -0.79 18.27
C GLN A 12 -6.56 -2.06 18.99
N TYR A 13 -6.98 -3.25 18.55
CA TYR A 13 -6.46 -4.52 19.04
C TYR A 13 -5.25 -5.02 18.24
N ILE A 14 -4.98 -4.45 17.07
CA ILE A 14 -3.86 -4.86 16.22
C ILE A 14 -2.54 -4.41 16.88
N GLY A 15 -1.56 -5.33 16.96
CA GLY A 15 -0.24 -5.07 17.57
C GLY A 15 -0.17 -5.16 19.09
N VAL A 16 -1.30 -5.44 19.77
CA VAL A 16 -1.33 -5.63 21.22
C VAL A 16 -0.63 -6.92 21.65
N MET A 17 -0.83 -7.98 20.89
CA MET A 17 -0.22 -9.29 21.09
C MET A 17 0.30 -9.78 19.75
N ASN A 18 1.61 -9.95 19.65
CA ASN A 18 2.25 -10.40 18.42
C ASN A 18 2.25 -11.94 18.41
N VAL A 19 1.62 -12.51 17.38
CA VAL A 19 1.53 -13.95 17.17
C VAL A 19 1.96 -14.23 15.74
N VAL A 20 2.90 -15.16 15.56
CA VAL A 20 3.30 -15.66 14.25
C VAL A 20 2.75 -17.07 14.09
N MET A 21 1.89 -17.28 13.09
CA MET A 21 1.33 -18.58 12.74
C MET A 21 1.96 -19.05 11.44
N PHE A 22 2.35 -20.33 11.39
CA PHE A 22 2.80 -20.98 10.17
C PHE A 22 1.72 -21.96 9.69
N ALA A 23 1.27 -21.82 8.45
CA ALA A 23 0.23 -22.65 7.87
C ALA A 23 0.56 -23.03 6.41
N PRO A 24 0.04 -24.16 5.89
CA PRO A 24 0.28 -24.57 4.51
C PRO A 24 -0.06 -23.51 3.46
N GLU A 25 -1.02 -22.64 3.77
CA GLU A 25 -1.47 -21.54 2.93
C GLU A 25 -0.40 -20.45 2.73
N ASP A 26 0.66 -20.40 3.56
CA ASP A 26 1.75 -19.42 3.45
C ASP A 26 2.53 -19.56 2.13
N LEU A 27 2.49 -20.73 1.48
CA LEU A 27 3.02 -20.93 0.14
C LEU A 27 2.38 -20.00 -0.91
N ASN A 28 1.18 -19.48 -0.64
CA ASN A 28 0.52 -18.49 -1.48
C ASN A 28 1.25 -17.14 -1.50
N LEU A 29 2.12 -16.85 -0.52
CA LEU A 29 2.95 -15.64 -0.57
C LEU A 29 3.90 -15.66 -1.78
N VAL A 30 4.45 -16.85 -2.07
CA VAL A 30 5.37 -17.08 -3.18
C VAL A 30 4.61 -17.31 -4.49
N LYS A 31 3.64 -18.23 -4.50
CA LYS A 31 2.95 -18.67 -5.72
C LYS A 31 1.70 -17.84 -6.08
N GLY A 32 1.22 -17.01 -5.15
CA GLY A 32 -0.02 -16.27 -5.30
C GLY A 32 0.10 -14.96 -6.07
N SER A 33 -1.03 -14.26 -6.13
CA SER A 33 -1.16 -13.00 -6.86
C SER A 33 -0.52 -11.82 -6.11
N PRO A 34 -0.27 -10.68 -6.78
CA PRO A 34 0.18 -9.45 -6.12
C PRO A 34 -0.75 -8.98 -4.99
N GLN A 35 -2.05 -9.30 -5.06
CA GLN A 35 -3.00 -8.96 -4.01
C GLN A 35 -2.69 -9.71 -2.71
N VAL A 36 -2.27 -10.97 -2.78
CA VAL A 36 -1.88 -11.76 -1.60
C VAL A 36 -0.64 -11.15 -0.94
N ARG A 37 0.41 -10.84 -1.72
CA ARG A 37 1.62 -10.18 -1.22
C ARG A 37 1.35 -8.79 -0.62
N ARG A 38 0.51 -7.97 -1.26
CA ARG A 38 0.12 -6.66 -0.70
C ARG A 38 -0.63 -6.81 0.61
N ARG A 39 -1.57 -7.77 0.69
CA ARG A 39 -2.31 -8.04 1.94
C ARG A 39 -1.38 -8.49 3.05
N PHE A 40 -0.41 -9.35 2.76
CA PHE A 40 0.62 -9.75 3.71
C PHE A 40 1.38 -8.52 4.23
N LEU A 41 1.94 -7.70 3.32
CA LEU A 41 2.66 -6.47 3.71
C LEU A 41 1.79 -5.54 4.57
N ASP A 42 0.54 -5.31 4.18
CA ASP A 42 -0.38 -4.44 4.91
C ASP A 42 -0.70 -4.97 6.31
N MET A 43 -0.80 -6.29 6.46
CA MET A 43 -1.05 -6.94 7.75
C MET A 43 0.18 -6.87 8.66
N GLU A 44 1.38 -7.19 8.16
CA GLU A 44 2.61 -7.16 8.94
C GLU A 44 2.96 -5.73 9.37
N LEU A 45 2.94 -4.77 8.44
CA LEU A 45 3.13 -3.35 8.77
C LEU A 45 2.05 -2.85 9.73
N GLY A 46 0.82 -3.33 9.57
CA GLY A 46 -0.28 -2.96 10.44
C GLY A 46 -0.09 -3.38 11.90
N GLN A 47 0.57 -4.52 12.15
CA GLN A 47 0.88 -5.01 13.49
C GLN A 47 1.92 -4.15 14.22
N ILE A 48 2.91 -3.62 13.49
CA ILE A 48 4.06 -2.94 14.10
C ILE A 48 4.03 -1.41 13.97
N ALA A 49 3.20 -0.86 13.07
CA ALA A 49 3.14 0.58 12.80
C ALA A 49 1.68 1.09 12.80
N PRO A 50 1.15 1.56 13.95
CA PRO A 50 -0.22 2.09 14.03
C PRO A 50 -0.49 3.27 13.08
N VAL A 51 0.52 4.10 12.83
CA VAL A 51 0.44 5.20 11.86
C VAL A 51 0.20 4.67 10.45
N TYR A 52 0.81 3.54 10.07
CA TYR A 52 0.59 2.91 8.77
C TYR A 52 -0.88 2.49 8.59
N LEU A 53 -1.50 1.91 9.62
CA LEU A 53 -2.93 1.56 9.57
C LEU A 53 -3.81 2.78 9.36
N TYR A 54 -3.48 3.90 10.00
CA TYR A 54 -4.21 5.15 9.79
C TYR A 54 -4.08 5.61 8.34
N GLU A 55 -2.85 5.71 7.81
CA GLU A 55 -2.59 6.13 6.43
C GLU A 55 -3.28 5.19 5.42
N LEU A 56 -3.21 3.87 5.61
CA LEU A 56 -3.90 2.87 4.78
C LEU A 56 -5.42 3.04 4.82
N SER A 57 -5.99 3.29 6.01
CA SER A 57 -7.42 3.53 6.15
C SER A 57 -7.87 4.81 5.44
N GLN A 58 -7.10 5.89 5.53
CA GLN A 58 -7.42 7.13 4.80
C GLN A 58 -7.27 6.94 3.29
N TYR A 59 -6.19 6.29 2.84
CA TYR A 59 -5.98 5.96 1.43
C TYR A 59 -7.17 5.21 0.83
N GLN A 60 -7.65 4.16 1.50
CA GLN A 60 -8.81 3.37 1.02
C GLN A 60 -10.10 4.19 0.97
N LYS A 61 -10.33 5.07 1.94
CA LYS A 61 -11.50 5.97 1.96
C LYS A 61 -11.46 6.95 0.80
N VAL A 62 -10.34 7.65 0.62
CA VAL A 62 -10.15 8.62 -0.46
C VAL A 62 -10.24 7.93 -1.81
N LEU A 63 -9.64 6.75 -1.98
CA LEU A 63 -9.73 5.95 -3.21
C LEU A 63 -11.18 5.61 -3.56
N THR A 64 -11.99 5.24 -2.56
CA THR A 64 -13.41 4.91 -2.76
C THR A 64 -14.20 6.15 -3.18
N GLN A 65 -13.99 7.29 -2.53
CA GLN A 65 -14.63 8.57 -2.87
C GLN A 65 -14.23 9.03 -4.28
N ARG A 66 -12.93 8.94 -4.60
CA ARG A 66 -12.37 9.28 -5.91
C ARG A 66 -12.97 8.40 -7.02
N ASN A 67 -13.04 7.08 -6.81
CA ASN A 67 -13.63 6.16 -7.79
C ASN A 67 -15.13 6.39 -7.97
N HIS A 68 -15.85 6.77 -6.92
CA HIS A 68 -17.25 7.16 -7.03
C HIS A 68 -17.42 8.42 -7.89
N LEU A 69 -16.56 9.43 -7.68
CA LEU A 69 -16.55 10.65 -8.49
C LEU A 69 -16.22 10.34 -9.96
N LEU A 70 -15.19 9.55 -10.23
CA LEU A 70 -14.81 9.17 -11.60
C LEU A 70 -15.95 8.49 -12.36
N LYS A 71 -16.69 7.58 -11.70
CA LYS A 71 -17.89 6.95 -12.29
C LYS A 71 -18.98 7.97 -12.62
N LYS A 72 -19.18 8.96 -11.75
CA LYS A 72 -20.14 10.05 -11.98
C LYS A 72 -19.74 10.92 -13.18
N MET A 73 -18.44 11.20 -13.32
CA MET A 73 -17.90 12.04 -14.40
C MET A 73 -18.06 11.42 -15.80
N GLN A 74 -18.21 10.09 -15.93
CA GLN A 74 -18.53 9.43 -17.21
C GLN A 74 -19.86 9.93 -17.83
N GLY A 75 -20.77 10.42 -16.99
CA GLY A 75 -22.12 10.87 -17.37
C GLY A 75 -22.26 12.35 -17.73
N ASN A 76 -21.14 13.08 -17.95
CA ASN A 76 -21.09 14.49 -18.38
C ASN A 76 -21.12 15.55 -17.25
N SER A 77 -20.14 15.50 -16.33
CA SER A 77 -19.98 16.50 -15.24
C SER A 77 -18.81 17.46 -15.53
N LYS A 78 -19.07 18.58 -16.23
CA LYS A 78 -18.04 19.61 -16.54
C LYS A 78 -17.49 20.37 -15.33
N ASN A 79 -18.00 20.13 -14.11
CA ASN A 79 -17.66 20.91 -12.90
C ASN A 79 -17.03 20.09 -11.76
N GLU A 80 -16.63 18.84 -12.02
CA GLU A 80 -16.11 17.93 -10.97
C GLU A 80 -14.58 17.80 -10.94
N GLU A 81 -13.88 18.40 -11.91
CA GLU A 81 -12.42 18.29 -12.01
C GLU A 81 -11.68 18.82 -10.78
N THR A 82 -12.10 19.97 -10.23
CA THR A 82 -11.50 20.52 -9.01
C THR A 82 -11.60 19.55 -7.84
N MET A 83 -12.74 18.86 -7.70
CA MET A 83 -12.93 17.87 -6.64
C MET A 83 -12.10 16.61 -6.89
N LEU A 84 -11.94 16.20 -8.15
CA LEU A 84 -11.06 15.12 -8.54
C LEU A 84 -9.60 15.43 -8.20
N ASP A 85 -9.15 16.67 -8.42
CA ASP A 85 -7.79 17.10 -8.09
C ASP A 85 -7.57 17.12 -6.57
N VAL A 86 -8.56 17.58 -5.78
CA VAL A 86 -8.52 17.50 -4.30
C VAL A 86 -8.37 16.06 -3.81
N PHE A 87 -9.20 15.13 -4.29
CA PHE A 87 -9.08 13.73 -3.92
C PHE A 87 -7.78 13.10 -4.40
N THR A 88 -7.27 13.51 -5.56
CA THR A 88 -5.98 13.04 -6.08
C THR A 88 -4.85 13.48 -5.16
N LEU A 89 -4.79 14.74 -4.73
CA LEU A 89 -3.78 15.22 -3.78
C LEU A 89 -3.85 14.48 -2.43
N GLN A 90 -5.05 14.23 -1.91
CA GLN A 90 -5.21 13.44 -0.68
C GLN A 90 -4.77 11.98 -0.87
N LEU A 91 -5.06 11.37 -2.02
CA LEU A 91 -4.65 10.01 -2.33
C LEU A 91 -3.13 9.90 -2.41
N ILE A 92 -2.47 10.88 -3.01
CA ILE A 92 -1.01 10.98 -3.10
C ILE A 92 -0.40 11.14 -1.70
N GLU A 93 -0.97 11.99 -0.84
CA GLU A 93 -0.48 12.23 0.51
C GLU A 93 -0.38 10.94 1.31
N HIS A 94 -1.44 10.14 1.32
CA HIS A 94 -1.49 8.87 2.04
C HIS A 94 -0.70 7.77 1.30
N GLY A 95 -0.81 7.70 -0.02
CA GLY A 95 -0.15 6.69 -0.86
C GLY A 95 1.38 6.76 -0.78
N ALA A 96 1.95 7.97 -0.78
CA ALA A 96 3.40 8.16 -0.66
C ALA A 96 3.95 7.66 0.68
N LYS A 97 3.24 7.90 1.79
CA LYS A 97 3.65 7.42 3.12
C LYS A 97 3.56 5.90 3.26
N ILE A 98 2.50 5.30 2.69
CA ILE A 98 2.35 3.84 2.62
C ILE A 98 3.52 3.24 1.84
N LEU A 99 3.83 3.81 0.68
CA LEU A 99 4.92 3.35 -0.17
C LEU A 99 6.28 3.43 0.54
N GLN A 100 6.58 4.56 1.19
CA GLN A 100 7.82 4.73 1.96
C GLN A 100 7.97 3.64 3.03
N LYS A 101 6.91 3.36 3.80
CA LYS A 101 6.92 2.30 4.82
C LYS A 101 7.08 0.91 4.22
N ARG A 102 6.53 0.66 3.03
CA ARG A 102 6.74 -0.61 2.31
C ARG A 102 8.19 -0.78 1.87
N PHE A 103 8.85 0.27 1.39
CA PHE A 103 10.28 0.21 1.06
C PHE A 103 11.11 -0.12 2.29
N GLU A 104 10.91 0.60 3.40
CA GLU A 104 11.60 0.33 4.67
C GLU A 104 11.41 -1.12 5.14
N PHE A 105 10.17 -1.62 5.10
CA PHE A 105 9.86 -2.99 5.50
C PHE A 105 10.52 -4.04 4.61
N LEU A 106 10.49 -3.85 3.29
CA LEU A 106 11.06 -4.81 2.35
C LEU A 106 12.58 -4.82 2.40
N HIS A 107 13.22 -3.69 2.69
CA HIS A 107 14.65 -3.63 2.95
C HIS A 107 15.03 -4.49 4.16
N LEU A 108 14.34 -4.30 5.29
CA LEU A 108 14.56 -5.13 6.49
C LEU A 108 14.25 -6.62 6.23
N LEU A 109 13.18 -6.91 5.49
CA LEU A 109 12.83 -8.27 5.12
C LEU A 109 13.92 -8.93 4.26
N GLN A 110 14.49 -8.21 3.29
CA GLN A 110 15.58 -8.69 2.46
C GLN A 110 16.81 -9.01 3.31
N GLU A 111 17.21 -8.11 4.23
CA GLU A 111 18.35 -8.30 5.12
C GLU A 111 18.23 -9.58 5.97
N TRP A 112 17.01 -9.90 6.42
CA TRP A 112 16.78 -11.04 7.32
C TRP A 112 16.51 -12.33 6.53
N ALA A 113 15.72 -12.27 5.46
CA ALA A 113 15.28 -13.44 4.72
C ALA A 113 16.40 -14.05 3.87
N ALA A 114 17.26 -13.22 3.27
CA ALA A 114 18.33 -13.70 2.39
C ALA A 114 19.32 -14.66 3.09
N PRO A 115 19.93 -14.34 4.24
CA PRO A 115 20.83 -15.27 4.92
C PRO A 115 20.11 -16.53 5.44
N ILE A 116 18.87 -16.40 5.90
CA ILE A 116 18.06 -17.55 6.34
C ILE A 116 17.80 -18.51 5.18
N HIS A 117 17.36 -17.99 4.04
CA HIS A 117 17.09 -18.78 2.84
C HIS A 117 18.36 -19.46 2.32
N ARG A 118 19.49 -18.74 2.30
CA ARG A 118 20.80 -19.29 1.94
C ARG A 118 21.21 -20.44 2.87
N GLY A 119 20.95 -20.32 4.17
CA GLY A 119 21.19 -21.39 5.13
C GLY A 119 20.36 -22.65 4.86
N ILE A 120 19.06 -22.47 4.56
CA ILE A 120 18.14 -23.57 4.24
C ILE A 120 18.53 -24.28 2.94
N SER A 121 18.86 -23.52 1.90
CA SER A 121 19.29 -24.05 0.60
C SER A 121 20.73 -24.58 0.58
N ARG A 122 21.44 -24.53 1.72
CA ARG A 122 22.87 -24.91 1.83
C ARG A 122 23.77 -24.13 0.87
N GLY A 123 23.43 -22.87 0.61
CA GLY A 123 24.18 -21.98 -0.27
C GLY A 123 23.92 -22.18 -1.76
N LEU A 124 22.93 -22.99 -2.14
CA LEU A 124 22.61 -23.26 -3.54
C LEU A 124 21.73 -22.19 -4.19
N GLU A 125 21.02 -21.39 -3.37
CA GLU A 125 20.05 -20.41 -3.85
C GLU A 125 20.25 -19.05 -3.18
N GLU A 126 20.03 -17.98 -3.95
CA GLU A 126 20.03 -16.60 -3.50
C GLU A 126 18.61 -16.04 -3.54
N LEU A 127 18.19 -15.37 -2.47
CA LEU A 127 16.87 -14.74 -2.38
C LEU A 127 17.00 -13.23 -2.58
N GLU A 128 16.25 -12.72 -3.55
CA GLU A 128 16.09 -11.29 -3.81
C GLU A 128 14.61 -10.89 -3.78
N ILE A 129 14.32 -9.80 -3.09
CA ILE A 129 12.99 -9.22 -2.95
C ILE A 129 13.00 -7.85 -3.63
N VAL A 130 12.29 -7.74 -4.76
CA VAL A 130 12.18 -6.50 -5.53
C VAL A 130 10.75 -5.95 -5.44
N TYR A 131 10.61 -4.73 -4.92
CA TYR A 131 9.33 -4.03 -4.98
C TYR A 131 9.10 -3.44 -6.37
N LYS A 132 7.93 -3.72 -6.96
CA LYS A 132 7.51 -3.14 -8.24
C LYS A 132 6.42 -2.10 -7.99
N PRO A 133 6.77 -0.80 -7.84
CA PRO A 133 5.78 0.25 -7.64
C PRO A 133 4.93 0.47 -8.90
N SER A 134 3.77 1.11 -8.72
CA SER A 134 2.86 1.48 -9.82
C SER A 134 3.28 2.76 -10.56
N VAL A 135 4.27 3.48 -10.04
CA VAL A 135 4.87 4.69 -10.60
C VAL A 135 6.40 4.58 -10.53
N ASP A 136 7.13 5.44 -11.26
CA ASP A 136 8.59 5.37 -11.37
C ASP A 136 9.30 5.99 -10.14
N VAL A 137 9.29 5.25 -9.04
CA VAL A 137 9.83 5.65 -7.74
C VAL A 137 10.77 4.59 -7.21
N SER A 138 11.79 5.02 -6.46
CA SER A 138 12.75 4.12 -5.81
C SER A 138 12.81 4.35 -4.31
N GLU A 139 13.35 3.37 -3.59
CA GLU A 139 13.59 3.42 -2.15
C GLU A 139 14.52 4.56 -1.71
N SER A 140 15.36 5.07 -2.63
CA SER A 140 16.29 6.17 -2.38
C SER A 140 15.64 7.55 -2.45
N MET A 141 14.38 7.65 -2.92
CA MET A 141 13.67 8.93 -3.03
C MET A 141 13.07 9.33 -1.69
N ASP A 142 13.13 10.64 -1.38
CA ASP A 142 12.42 11.17 -0.23
C ASP A 142 10.90 11.28 -0.50
N LEU A 143 10.14 11.53 0.57
CA LEU A 143 8.69 11.61 0.52
C LEU A 143 8.19 12.71 -0.43
N SER A 144 8.90 13.84 -0.53
CA SER A 144 8.51 14.95 -1.39
C SER A 144 8.63 14.54 -2.86
N LYS A 145 9.74 13.88 -3.22
CA LYS A 145 9.97 13.41 -4.58
C LYS A 145 9.00 12.31 -4.98
N ILE A 146 8.70 11.37 -4.07
CA ILE A 146 7.66 10.35 -4.29
C ILE A 146 6.31 11.01 -4.62
N LYS A 147 5.90 12.03 -3.85
CA LYS A 147 4.64 12.75 -4.09
C LYS A 147 4.63 13.47 -5.45
N GLU A 148 5.75 14.06 -5.84
CA GLU A 148 5.92 14.74 -7.11
C GLU A 148 5.74 13.77 -8.30
N VAL A 149 6.41 12.61 -8.26
CA VAL A 149 6.27 11.56 -9.29
C VAL A 149 4.84 11.02 -9.34
N TYR A 150 4.21 10.80 -8.19
CA TYR A 150 2.80 10.42 -8.14
C TYR A 150 1.91 11.47 -8.81
N TYR A 151 2.13 12.75 -8.52
CA TYR A 151 1.37 13.85 -9.10
C TYR A 151 1.49 13.87 -10.62
N GLU A 152 2.72 13.85 -11.15
CA GLU A 152 2.99 13.78 -12.59
C GLU A 152 2.32 12.56 -13.24
N SER A 153 2.42 11.40 -12.59
CA SER A 153 1.79 10.17 -13.07
C SER A 153 0.27 10.32 -13.15
N PHE A 154 -0.38 10.87 -12.11
CA PHE A 154 -1.83 11.11 -12.11
C PHE A 154 -2.26 12.10 -13.19
N GLN A 155 -1.49 13.17 -13.42
CA GLN A 155 -1.79 14.12 -14.50
C GLN A 155 -1.74 13.42 -15.88
N SER A 156 -0.75 12.56 -16.11
CA SER A 156 -0.59 11.83 -17.37
C SER A 156 -1.73 10.85 -17.68
N VAL A 157 -2.46 10.38 -16.65
CA VAL A 157 -3.54 9.39 -16.80
C VAL A 157 -4.94 9.96 -16.55
N LYS A 158 -5.06 11.22 -16.09
CA LYS A 158 -6.32 11.85 -15.65
C LYS A 158 -7.48 11.62 -16.63
N GLN A 159 -7.29 11.91 -17.91
CA GLN A 159 -8.34 11.73 -18.94
C GLN A 159 -8.72 10.25 -19.14
N ARG A 160 -7.76 9.33 -19.04
CA ARG A 160 -8.03 7.88 -19.12
C ARG A 160 -8.80 7.38 -17.91
N GLU A 161 -8.51 7.91 -16.71
CA GLU A 161 -9.24 7.58 -15.49
C GLU A 161 -10.68 8.10 -15.54
N ILE A 162 -10.89 9.34 -16.01
CA ILE A 162 -12.23 9.91 -16.21
C ILE A 162 -13.02 9.05 -17.20
N PHE A 163 -12.43 8.73 -18.36
CA PHE A 163 -13.08 7.89 -19.37
C PHE A 163 -13.43 6.50 -18.82
N ARG A 164 -12.53 5.86 -18.07
CA ARG A 164 -12.74 4.52 -17.51
C ARG A 164 -13.58 4.49 -16.23
N GLY A 165 -13.80 5.63 -15.58
CA GLY A 165 -14.54 5.69 -14.31
C GLY A 165 -13.82 5.00 -13.15
N THR A 166 -12.48 4.91 -13.20
CA THR A 166 -11.69 4.23 -12.16
C THR A 166 -10.27 4.77 -12.08
N THR A 167 -9.69 4.69 -10.89
CA THR A 167 -8.27 4.98 -10.64
C THR A 167 -7.39 3.92 -11.34
N LEU A 168 -6.34 4.37 -12.02
CA LEU A 168 -5.41 3.52 -12.79
C LEU A 168 -4.02 3.40 -12.14
N ILE A 169 -3.68 4.28 -11.20
CA ILE A 169 -2.42 4.26 -10.45
C ILE A 169 -2.71 3.86 -9.00
N GLY A 170 -2.01 2.84 -8.51
CA GLY A 170 -2.18 2.33 -7.13
C GLY A 170 -2.05 0.82 -7.03
#